data_AF-B1T8T1-F1
#
_entry.id   AF-B1T8T1-F1
#
_cell.length_a   1.000
_cell.length_b   1.000
_cell.length_c   1.000
_cell.angle_alpha   90.00
_cell.angle_beta   90.00
_cell.angle_gamma   90.00
#
_symmetry.space_group_name_H-M   'P 1'
#
loop_
_entity.id
_entity.type
_entity.pdbx_description
1 polymer ?
#
loop_
_entity_poly.entity_id
_entity_poly.type
_entity_poly.pdbx_seq_one_letter_code
_entity_poly.pdbx_strand_id
1 'polypeptide(L)'
;MRRKTVYLLGFSCLTAIGLVGCKRQDVVSTANGQAEVIAVANYDVLNNILAKRIREQLGVADANSTTQVLVTNGGAAIGSVYRTGGRWIPYNDSSCTFPDPQRAALPSAFPSYQISKTLALSMGLDNGLLQALSKFDIKLSDASSFSFSVEKPIMQVVSDTALTDGIEKPTCKAALRAANGDLYIVRGYISGKRTFRTSVDATRLAEAGIKKIASFDINAGGGKTLLEISDSEPSAFLQILELEKYATPVPVAYPPAPPVADTTLPVGDTTHSADLPSIVYIQQNSADAKSVGNTAQSLLGARGIRVASDVESLEKTPSTSQVRYFRDADRSAAEQVASQLSSRFSNIEPVRSTVPGAKAGQLEVWLSKQP
;
A
#
# COMPACT_ATOMS: atom_id res chain seq x y z
N MET A 1 21.31 -29.45 -37.78
CA MET A 1 22.18 -30.22 -36.85
C MET A 1 21.30 -31.14 -36.00
N ARG A 2 21.38 -32.46 -36.21
CA ARG A 2 20.67 -33.47 -35.40
C ARG A 2 21.39 -33.64 -34.06
N ARG A 3 20.69 -33.59 -32.93
CA ARG A 3 21.21 -34.04 -31.64
C ARG A 3 20.30 -35.10 -31.03
N LYS A 4 20.95 -36.18 -30.60
CA LYS A 4 20.40 -37.39 -30.00
C LYS A 4 19.98 -37.12 -28.55
N THR A 5 18.82 -37.62 -28.17
CA THR A 5 18.36 -37.73 -26.78
C THR A 5 18.93 -39.03 -26.19
N VAL A 6 19.51 -38.93 -24.99
CA VAL A 6 19.95 -40.07 -24.17
C VAL A 6 19.00 -40.15 -22.97
N TYR A 7 18.39 -41.33 -22.75
CA TYR A 7 17.63 -41.64 -21.54
C TYR A 7 18.53 -42.46 -20.60
N LEU A 8 18.60 -42.07 -19.32
CA LEU A 8 19.05 -42.94 -18.24
C LEU A 8 17.89 -43.15 -17.27
N LEU A 9 17.43 -44.40 -17.18
CA LEU A 9 16.55 -44.91 -16.13
C LEU A 9 17.43 -45.40 -14.98
N GLY A 10 17.32 -44.78 -13.81
CA GLY A 10 17.87 -45.29 -12.56
C GLY A 10 16.75 -45.57 -11.57
N PHE A 11 16.37 -46.84 -11.44
CA PHE A 11 15.51 -47.35 -10.36
C PHE A 11 16.42 -47.82 -9.22
N SER A 12 16.20 -47.30 -8.01
CA SER A 12 16.64 -47.94 -6.77
C SER A 12 15.52 -47.86 -5.76
N CYS A 13 14.85 -48.98 -5.53
CA CYS A 13 13.87 -49.18 -4.47
C CYS A 13 14.51 -50.10 -3.43
N LEU A 14 14.81 -49.59 -2.25
CA LEU A 14 15.19 -50.40 -1.09
C LEU A 14 13.96 -50.51 -0.18
N THR A 15 13.44 -51.73 -0.05
CA THR A 15 12.36 -52.11 0.86
C THR A 15 12.85 -52.23 2.29
N ALA A 16 12.29 -51.44 3.21
CA ALA A 16 12.24 -51.75 4.64
C ALA A 16 10.97 -51.18 5.28
N ILE A 17 10.04 -52.10 5.53
CA ILE A 17 8.96 -52.18 6.53
C ILE A 17 8.75 -50.92 7.40
N GLY A 18 7.62 -50.24 7.19
CA GLY A 18 7.10 -49.21 8.10
C GLY A 18 5.94 -48.44 7.47
N LEU A 19 4.73 -48.63 8.00
CA LEU A 19 3.51 -47.92 7.61
C LEU A 19 3.67 -46.40 7.76
N VAL A 20 3.93 -45.71 6.65
CA VAL A 20 3.67 -44.27 6.49
C VAL A 20 3.06 -44.08 5.11
N GLY A 21 1.86 -43.52 5.05
CA GLY A 21 1.18 -43.23 3.81
C GLY A 21 1.99 -42.27 2.93
N CYS A 22 2.56 -42.78 1.84
CA CYS A 22 3.05 -41.97 0.74
C CYS A 22 1.86 -41.23 0.12
N LYS A 23 1.63 -39.98 0.55
CA LYS A 23 0.84 -39.04 -0.24
C LYS A 23 1.54 -38.86 -1.58
N ARG A 24 0.81 -39.17 -2.65
CA ARG A 24 1.18 -38.89 -4.04
C ARG A 24 1.43 -37.38 -4.15
N GLN A 25 2.70 -36.99 -4.18
CA GLN A 25 3.08 -35.67 -4.68
C GLN A 25 2.93 -35.76 -6.20
N ASP A 26 1.88 -35.12 -6.71
CA ASP A 26 1.78 -34.84 -8.14
C ASP A 26 2.91 -33.86 -8.49
N VAL A 27 4.06 -34.41 -8.86
CA VAL A 27 5.12 -33.65 -9.53
C VAL A 27 4.60 -33.35 -10.92
N VAL A 28 3.96 -32.18 -11.07
CA VAL A 28 3.68 -31.61 -12.37
C VAL A 28 5.02 -31.23 -13.00
N SER A 29 5.41 -32.05 -13.98
CA SER A 29 6.42 -31.77 -14.98
C SER A 29 6.02 -30.57 -15.83
N THR A 30 6.89 -29.57 -15.97
CA THR A 30 7.51 -29.17 -17.26
C THR A 30 8.30 -27.87 -17.09
N ALA A 31 9.61 -27.96 -17.25
CA ALA A 31 10.47 -26.81 -17.50
C ALA A 31 10.24 -26.30 -18.93
N ASN A 32 9.28 -25.40 -19.09
CA ASN A 32 9.29 -24.38 -20.13
C ASN A 32 9.54 -23.06 -19.42
N GLY A 33 10.51 -22.27 -19.88
CA GLY A 33 10.88 -20.95 -19.33
C GLY A 33 9.81 -19.88 -19.53
N GLN A 34 8.54 -20.18 -19.23
CA GLN A 34 7.50 -19.19 -19.08
C GLN A 34 7.56 -18.68 -17.64
N ALA A 35 7.83 -17.39 -17.48
CA ALA A 35 7.75 -16.73 -16.18
C ALA A 35 6.40 -17.04 -15.55
N GLU A 36 6.40 -17.46 -14.28
CA GLU A 36 5.17 -17.68 -13.52
C GLU A 36 4.32 -16.40 -13.55
N VAL A 37 3.08 -16.52 -14.05
CA VAL A 37 2.11 -15.44 -14.07
C VAL A 37 1.08 -15.69 -13.00
N ILE A 38 1.05 -14.85 -11.98
CA ILE A 38 0.14 -15.00 -10.83
C ILE A 38 -1.06 -14.10 -11.03
N ALA A 39 -2.27 -14.67 -11.16
CA ALA A 39 -3.50 -13.90 -11.22
C ALA A 39 -3.88 -13.37 -9.83
N VAL A 40 -4.23 -12.08 -9.74
CA VAL A 40 -4.53 -11.43 -8.46
C VAL A 40 -5.92 -10.81 -8.48
N ALA A 41 -6.75 -11.22 -7.52
CA ALA A 41 -8.15 -10.82 -7.45
C ALA A 41 -8.35 -9.36 -7.02
N ASN A 42 -7.58 -8.88 -6.05
CA ASN A 42 -7.75 -7.57 -5.45
C ASN A 42 -6.45 -7.03 -4.82
N TYR A 43 -6.51 -5.81 -4.28
CA TYR A 43 -5.30 -5.10 -3.85
C TYR A 43 -4.73 -5.69 -2.58
N ASP A 44 -5.59 -6.07 -1.64
CA ASP A 44 -5.18 -6.69 -0.38
C ASP A 44 -4.40 -7.99 -0.65
N VAL A 45 -4.85 -8.79 -1.61
CA VAL A 45 -4.14 -10.00 -2.05
C VAL A 45 -2.79 -9.67 -2.69
N LEU A 46 -2.73 -8.68 -3.59
CA LEU A 46 -1.47 -8.28 -4.23
C LEU A 46 -0.46 -7.76 -3.19
N ASN A 47 -0.90 -6.86 -2.32
CA ASN A 47 -0.09 -6.29 -1.25
C ASN A 47 0.47 -7.40 -0.35
N ASN A 48 -0.37 -8.36 0.07
CA ASN A 48 0.08 -9.49 0.89
C ASN A 48 1.10 -10.37 0.18
N ILE A 49 0.92 -10.65 -1.13
CA ILE A 49 1.88 -11.44 -1.91
C ILE A 49 3.23 -10.72 -2.02
N LEU A 50 3.22 -9.41 -2.34
CA LEU A 50 4.42 -8.60 -2.45
C LEU A 50 5.14 -8.46 -1.10
N ALA A 51 4.39 -8.18 -0.03
CA ALA A 51 4.89 -8.05 1.33
C ALA A 51 5.53 -9.35 1.82
N LYS A 52 4.86 -10.50 1.61
CA LYS A 52 5.38 -11.81 2.00
C LYS A 52 6.73 -12.11 1.36
N ARG A 53 6.86 -11.86 0.05
CA ARG A 53 8.13 -12.08 -0.68
C ARG A 53 9.27 -11.28 -0.08
N ILE A 54 9.04 -10.01 0.29
CA ILE A 54 10.07 -9.19 0.94
C ILE A 54 10.37 -9.66 2.36
N ARG A 55 9.37 -10.06 3.14
CA ARG A 55 9.62 -10.63 4.48
C ARG A 55 10.46 -11.90 4.41
N GLU A 56 10.21 -12.77 3.42
CA GLU A 56 11.04 -13.95 3.15
C GLU A 56 12.49 -13.57 2.80
N GLN A 57 12.71 -12.53 1.98
CA GLN A 57 14.06 -12.02 1.68
C GLN A 57 14.76 -11.42 2.91
N LEU A 58 14.01 -10.81 3.83
CA LEU A 58 14.52 -10.24 5.07
C LEU A 58 14.70 -11.29 6.18
N GLY A 59 14.24 -12.54 5.98
CA GLY A 59 14.26 -13.57 7.04
C GLY A 59 13.28 -13.30 8.18
N VAL A 60 12.22 -12.52 7.93
CA VAL A 60 11.25 -12.08 8.92
C VAL A 60 10.02 -12.99 8.91
N ALA A 61 9.54 -13.39 10.09
CA ALA A 61 8.35 -14.24 10.22
C ALA A 61 7.06 -13.51 9.81
N ASP A 62 6.09 -14.25 9.27
CA ASP A 62 4.80 -13.68 8.88
C ASP A 62 3.92 -13.30 10.10
N ALA A 63 4.02 -14.05 11.20
CA ALA A 63 3.25 -13.84 12.43
C ALA A 63 4.10 -13.16 13.51
N ASN A 64 3.48 -12.26 14.28
CA ASN A 64 4.09 -11.53 15.40
C ASN A 64 5.31 -10.66 15.05
N SER A 65 5.56 -10.43 13.76
CA SER A 65 6.64 -9.53 13.34
C SER A 65 6.27 -8.07 13.57
N THR A 66 7.24 -7.33 14.09
CA THR A 66 7.23 -5.86 14.19
C THR A 66 7.50 -5.21 12.83
N THR A 67 8.16 -5.90 11.90
CA THR A 67 8.39 -5.41 10.55
C THR A 67 7.14 -5.58 9.68
N GLN A 68 6.66 -4.48 9.13
CA GLN A 68 5.55 -4.44 8.18
C GLN A 68 6.07 -4.05 6.79
N VAL A 69 5.55 -4.69 5.75
CA VAL A 69 5.84 -4.34 4.36
C VAL A 69 4.53 -4.02 3.67
N LEU A 70 4.48 -2.89 2.97
CA LEU A 70 3.27 -2.44 2.31
C LEU A 70 3.57 -1.75 0.99
N VAL A 71 2.65 -1.89 0.05
CA VAL A 71 2.63 -1.13 -1.20
C VAL A 71 2.38 0.33 -0.88
N THR A 72 3.30 1.18 -1.32
CA THR A 72 3.24 2.62 -1.17
C THR A 72 3.51 3.28 -2.51
N ASN A 73 3.00 4.48 -2.71
CA ASN A 73 3.44 5.35 -3.80
C ASN A 73 4.53 6.35 -3.35
N GLY A 74 5.07 6.16 -2.13
CA GLY A 74 6.24 6.88 -1.61
C GLY A 74 5.98 8.33 -1.21
N GLY A 75 6.81 8.85 -0.30
CA GLY A 75 6.84 10.27 0.06
C GLY A 75 7.64 10.59 1.33
N ALA A 76 7.62 9.69 2.32
CA ALA A 76 8.38 9.88 3.56
C ALA A 76 9.85 9.47 3.43
N ALA A 77 10.72 10.07 4.24
CA ALA A 77 12.11 9.67 4.30
C ALA A 77 12.28 8.42 5.18
N ILE A 78 13.37 7.68 5.00
CA ILE A 78 13.81 6.69 6.00
C ILE A 78 14.05 7.45 7.31
N GLY A 79 13.46 6.98 8.42
CA GLY A 79 13.47 7.70 9.70
C GLY A 79 12.20 8.48 10.02
N SER A 80 11.27 8.64 9.07
CA SER A 80 9.96 9.20 9.40
C SER A 80 9.19 8.27 10.33
N VAL A 81 8.43 8.86 11.25
CA VAL A 81 7.71 8.17 12.33
C VAL A 81 6.22 8.39 12.15
N TYR A 82 5.44 7.32 12.27
CA TYR A 82 3.98 7.32 12.17
C TYR A 82 3.36 6.73 13.44
N ARG A 83 2.15 7.17 13.79
CA ARG A 83 1.39 6.55 14.87
C ARG A 83 0.74 5.24 14.41
N THR A 84 0.62 4.27 15.32
CA THR A 84 -0.16 3.06 15.04
C THR A 84 -1.64 3.34 15.21
N GLY A 85 -2.38 3.31 14.10
CA GLY A 85 -3.81 3.60 14.09
C GLY A 85 -4.14 5.10 14.16
N GLY A 86 -5.37 5.42 13.77
CA GLY A 86 -5.78 6.82 13.57
C GLY A 86 -5.21 7.38 12.27
N ARG A 87 -4.82 8.65 12.29
CA ARG A 87 -4.42 9.43 11.11
C ARG A 87 -3.04 9.00 10.59
N TRP A 88 -2.91 8.77 9.29
CA TRP A 88 -1.64 8.42 8.65
C TRP A 88 -0.90 9.64 8.11
N ILE A 89 -0.43 10.44 9.06
CA ILE A 89 0.42 11.60 8.83
C ILE A 89 1.70 11.33 9.61
N PRO A 90 2.88 11.64 9.04
CA PRO A 90 4.11 11.54 9.81
C PRO A 90 3.96 12.34 11.09
N TYR A 91 4.09 11.66 12.23
CA TYR A 91 4.20 12.30 13.53
C TYR A 91 5.48 13.14 13.57
N ASN A 92 6.53 12.64 12.94
CA ASN A 92 7.77 13.35 12.77
C ASN A 92 8.51 12.85 11.53
N ASP A 93 8.94 13.76 10.66
CA ASP A 93 9.55 13.41 9.39
C ASP A 93 11.06 13.10 9.47
N SER A 94 11.76 13.53 10.53
CA SER A 94 13.23 13.58 10.53
C SER A 94 13.93 13.34 11.88
N SER A 95 13.20 13.05 12.96
CA SER A 95 13.82 12.90 14.29
C SER A 95 14.70 11.66 14.42
N CYS A 96 14.36 10.58 13.70
CA CYS A 96 15.16 9.37 13.64
C CYS A 96 16.06 9.43 12.41
N THR A 97 17.37 9.41 12.63
CA THR A 97 18.37 9.49 11.56
C THR A 97 19.22 8.24 11.57
N PHE A 98 19.40 7.66 10.39
CA PHE A 98 20.16 6.44 10.21
C PHE A 98 21.28 6.68 9.19
N PRO A 99 22.37 5.89 9.24
CA PRO A 99 23.32 5.81 8.14
C PRO A 99 22.62 5.45 6.83
N ASP A 100 23.16 5.88 5.69
CA ASP A 100 22.59 5.53 4.38
C ASP A 100 22.55 3.99 4.23
N PRO A 101 21.37 3.39 4.06
CA PRO A 101 21.26 1.95 4.04
C PRO A 101 21.86 1.35 2.78
N GLN A 102 22.46 0.17 2.93
CA GLN A 102 23.01 -0.57 1.79
C GLN A 102 21.90 -0.96 0.80
N ARG A 103 22.27 -0.97 -0.47
CA ARG A 103 21.40 -1.33 -1.58
C ARG A 103 21.68 -2.76 -2.01
N ALA A 104 20.64 -3.59 -2.07
CA ALA A 104 20.71 -4.97 -2.50
C ALA A 104 19.79 -5.21 -3.70
N ALA A 105 20.31 -5.80 -4.78
CA ALA A 105 19.49 -6.18 -5.93
C ALA A 105 18.65 -7.41 -5.61
N LEU A 106 17.40 -7.43 -6.09
CA LEU A 106 16.42 -8.50 -5.87
C LEU A 106 15.94 -9.14 -7.18
N PRO A 107 16.84 -9.59 -8.09
CA PRO A 107 16.53 -9.86 -9.50
C PRO A 107 15.39 -10.87 -9.75
N SER A 108 15.08 -11.72 -8.77
CA SER A 108 14.03 -12.75 -8.87
C SER A 108 12.94 -12.64 -7.80
N ALA A 109 12.89 -11.54 -7.04
CA ALA A 109 11.92 -11.42 -5.95
C ALA A 109 10.48 -11.28 -6.45
N PHE A 110 10.29 -10.67 -7.62
CA PHE A 110 8.96 -10.32 -8.16
C PHE A 110 8.73 -10.96 -9.53
N PRO A 111 7.89 -12.01 -9.64
CA PRO A 111 7.41 -12.51 -10.92
C PRO A 111 6.46 -11.50 -11.59
N SER A 112 5.88 -11.88 -12.73
CA SER A 112 4.81 -11.10 -13.35
C SER A 112 3.45 -11.44 -12.73
N TYR A 113 2.59 -10.45 -12.60
CA TYR A 113 1.25 -10.57 -12.02
C TYR A 113 0.21 -10.17 -13.05
N GLN A 114 -0.86 -10.94 -13.20
CA GLN A 114 -2.03 -10.49 -13.95
C GLN A 114 -2.97 -9.76 -13.01
N ILE A 115 -3.19 -8.48 -13.30
CA ILE A 115 -3.96 -7.56 -12.48
C ILE A 115 -5.00 -6.84 -13.35
N SER A 116 -6.11 -6.44 -12.75
CA SER A 116 -7.11 -5.60 -13.42
C SER A 116 -6.62 -4.16 -13.60
N LYS A 117 -7.29 -3.38 -14.46
CA LYS A 117 -7.09 -1.93 -14.57
C LYS A 117 -7.15 -1.22 -13.22
N THR A 118 -8.15 -1.54 -12.41
CA THR A 118 -8.33 -0.96 -11.06
C THR A 118 -7.10 -1.21 -10.18
N LEU A 119 -6.54 -2.42 -10.24
CA LEU A 119 -5.31 -2.73 -9.51
C LEU A 119 -4.10 -2.02 -10.09
N ALA A 120 -3.99 -1.90 -11.42
CA ALA A 120 -2.90 -1.15 -12.03
C ALA A 120 -2.89 0.31 -11.55
N LEU A 121 -4.06 0.95 -11.45
CA LEU A 121 -4.21 2.29 -10.86
C LEU A 121 -3.72 2.34 -9.41
N SER A 122 -4.14 1.39 -8.57
CA SER A 122 -3.68 1.29 -7.18
C SER A 122 -2.17 1.01 -7.05
N MET A 123 -1.55 0.43 -8.08
CA MET A 123 -0.10 0.21 -8.17
C MET A 123 0.67 1.39 -8.77
N GLY A 124 -0.03 2.51 -9.01
CA GLY A 124 0.53 3.78 -9.44
C GLY A 124 0.50 4.03 -10.94
N LEU A 125 -0.30 3.27 -11.71
CA LEU A 125 -0.70 3.71 -13.04
C LEU A 125 -1.56 4.97 -12.87
N ASP A 126 -1.16 6.09 -13.46
CA ASP A 126 -1.81 7.38 -13.22
C ASP A 126 -3.12 7.53 -14.01
N ASN A 127 -4.15 8.12 -13.38
CA ASN A 127 -5.40 8.46 -14.06
C ASN A 127 -5.18 9.52 -15.14
N GLY A 128 -4.27 10.48 -14.91
CA GLY A 128 -3.88 11.48 -15.90
C GLY A 128 -3.25 10.85 -17.16
N LEU A 129 -2.42 9.82 -16.97
CA LEU A 129 -1.92 9.00 -18.06
C LEU A 129 -3.06 8.32 -18.85
N LEU A 130 -4.02 7.68 -18.16
CA LEU A 130 -5.15 7.04 -18.85
C LEU A 130 -6.00 8.04 -19.65
N GLN A 131 -6.21 9.24 -19.10
CA GLN A 131 -6.89 10.33 -19.81
C GLN A 131 -6.08 10.79 -21.03
N ALA A 132 -4.75 10.89 -20.92
CA ALA A 132 -3.89 11.23 -22.04
C ALA A 132 -3.92 10.17 -23.14
N LEU A 133 -3.91 8.88 -22.78
CA LEU A 133 -4.04 7.76 -23.72
C LEU A 133 -5.39 7.81 -24.47
N SER A 134 -6.47 8.24 -23.80
CA SER A 134 -7.79 8.35 -24.45
C SER A 134 -7.81 9.32 -25.64
N LYS A 135 -6.91 10.32 -25.68
CA LYS A 135 -6.75 11.25 -26.82
C LYS A 135 -6.24 10.57 -28.10
N PHE A 136 -5.70 9.35 -27.96
CA PHE A 136 -5.24 8.50 -29.05
C PHE A 136 -6.18 7.31 -29.29
N ASP A 137 -7.44 7.41 -28.84
CA ASP A 137 -8.48 6.36 -28.89
C ASP A 137 -8.16 5.07 -28.13
N ILE A 138 -7.17 5.11 -27.24
CA ILE A 138 -6.87 3.99 -26.34
C ILE A 138 -7.86 4.04 -25.18
N LYS A 139 -8.89 3.19 -25.24
CA LYS A 139 -9.93 3.07 -24.22
C LYS A 139 -9.76 1.77 -23.44
N LEU A 140 -9.26 1.89 -22.21
CA LEU A 140 -9.07 0.77 -21.30
C LEU A 140 -10.30 0.63 -20.40
N SER A 141 -11.04 -0.46 -20.58
CA SER A 141 -12.21 -0.80 -19.76
C SER A 141 -11.79 -1.32 -18.38
N ASP A 142 -12.70 -1.37 -17.42
CA ASP A 142 -12.41 -1.95 -16.10
C ASP A 142 -12.18 -3.46 -16.16
N ALA A 143 -12.63 -4.12 -17.24
CA ALA A 143 -12.34 -5.52 -17.56
C ALA A 143 -10.96 -5.72 -18.22
N SER A 144 -10.22 -4.65 -18.51
CA SER A 144 -8.88 -4.77 -19.11
C SER A 144 -7.91 -5.43 -18.13
N SER A 145 -7.19 -6.45 -18.61
CA SER A 145 -6.15 -7.16 -17.88
C SER A 145 -4.77 -6.59 -18.20
N PHE A 146 -3.94 -6.48 -17.18
CA PHE A 146 -2.56 -6.01 -17.27
C PHE A 146 -1.61 -7.05 -16.71
N SER A 147 -0.55 -7.35 -17.46
CA SER A 147 0.64 -7.98 -16.90
C SER A 147 1.50 -6.91 -16.23
N PHE A 148 1.62 -6.99 -14.91
CA PHE A 148 2.43 -6.12 -14.05
C PHE A 148 3.74 -6.82 -13.68
N SER A 149 4.85 -6.14 -13.87
CA SER A 149 6.18 -6.62 -13.47
C SER A 149 7.02 -5.48 -12.90
N VAL A 150 8.02 -5.82 -12.08
CA VAL A 150 9.00 -4.87 -11.57
C VAL A 150 10.38 -5.23 -12.09
N GLU A 151 10.98 -4.35 -12.88
CA GLU A 151 12.30 -4.52 -13.45
C GLU A 151 13.38 -3.97 -12.51
N LYS A 152 14.47 -4.73 -12.37
CA LYS A 152 15.65 -4.40 -11.55
C LYS A 152 15.28 -3.90 -10.14
N PRO A 153 14.48 -4.66 -9.38
CA PRO A 153 14.12 -4.28 -8.02
C PRO A 153 15.38 -4.17 -7.14
N ILE A 154 15.44 -3.11 -6.34
CA ILE A 154 16.51 -2.81 -5.38
C ILE A 154 15.85 -2.62 -4.02
N MET A 155 16.35 -3.35 -3.03
CA MET A 155 16.03 -3.15 -1.62
C MET A 155 17.04 -2.20 -1.00
N GLN A 156 16.54 -1.20 -0.27
CA GLN A 156 17.32 -0.31 0.55
C GLN A 156 16.71 -0.29 1.95
N VAL A 157 17.38 -0.88 2.93
CA VAL A 157 16.85 -1.09 4.28
C VAL A 157 17.92 -0.88 5.34
N VAL A 158 17.56 -0.18 6.43
CA VAL A 158 18.44 0.01 7.59
C VAL A 158 18.65 -1.34 8.28
N SER A 159 19.89 -1.68 8.63
CA SER A 159 20.17 -2.92 9.37
C SER A 159 19.61 -2.87 10.79
N ASP A 160 19.40 -4.02 11.44
CA ASP A 160 18.85 -4.05 12.82
C ASP A 160 19.75 -3.29 13.80
N THR A 161 21.08 -3.40 13.64
CA THR A 161 22.05 -2.66 14.45
C THR A 161 21.92 -1.15 14.23
N ALA A 162 21.91 -0.69 12.98
CA ALA A 162 21.81 0.73 12.67
C ALA A 162 20.45 1.32 13.10
N LEU A 163 19.38 0.51 13.04
CA LEU A 163 18.06 0.88 13.54
C LEU A 163 18.08 1.06 15.05
N THR A 164 18.60 0.08 15.78
CA THR A 164 18.76 0.13 17.24
C THR A 164 19.57 1.36 17.65
N ASP A 165 20.74 1.56 17.04
CA ASP A 165 21.62 2.70 17.34
C ASP A 165 20.95 4.05 17.02
N GLY A 166 20.20 4.13 15.90
CA GLY A 166 19.51 5.34 15.49
C GLY A 166 18.30 5.68 16.38
N ILE A 167 17.58 4.67 16.86
CA ILE A 167 16.50 4.83 17.85
C ILE A 167 17.05 5.37 19.16
N GLU A 168 18.24 4.91 19.57
CA GLU A 168 18.85 5.28 20.83
C GLU A 168 19.34 6.75 20.89
N LYS A 169 19.42 7.43 19.73
CA LYS A 169 19.80 8.85 19.64
C LYS A 169 18.82 9.74 20.41
N PRO A 170 19.31 10.80 21.10
CA PRO A 170 18.46 11.66 21.93
C PRO A 170 17.25 12.27 21.19
N THR A 171 17.42 12.69 19.94
CA THR A 171 16.33 13.29 19.14
C THR A 171 15.25 12.29 18.77
N CYS A 172 15.64 11.08 18.36
CA CYS A 172 14.70 10.02 18.01
C CYS A 172 13.96 9.57 19.27
N LYS A 173 14.69 9.24 20.36
CA LYS A 173 14.08 8.92 21.66
C LYS A 173 13.05 9.97 22.08
N ALA A 174 13.43 11.24 22.11
CA ALA A 174 12.54 12.31 22.54
C ALA A 174 11.24 12.36 21.70
N ALA A 175 11.34 12.20 20.38
CA ALA A 175 10.17 12.10 19.51
C ALA A 175 9.31 10.87 19.85
N LEU A 176 9.90 9.69 19.97
CA LEU A 176 9.19 8.46 20.30
C LEU A 176 8.48 8.57 21.67
N ARG A 177 9.14 9.12 22.69
CA ARG A 177 8.54 9.36 24.02
C ARG A 177 7.34 10.30 23.94
N ALA A 178 7.49 11.41 23.21
CA ALA A 178 6.46 12.44 23.13
C ALA A 178 5.19 11.95 22.42
N ALA A 179 5.30 10.95 21.54
CA ALA A 179 4.14 10.41 20.84
C ALA A 179 3.24 9.55 21.75
N ASN A 180 3.78 9.04 22.87
CA ASN A 180 3.07 8.33 23.91
C ASN A 180 2.22 7.14 23.41
N GLY A 181 2.81 6.26 22.61
CA GLY A 181 2.16 5.07 22.09
C GLY A 181 3.08 4.29 21.15
N ASP A 182 2.55 3.21 20.57
CA ASP A 182 3.27 2.43 19.56
C ASP A 182 3.40 3.24 18.26
N LEU A 183 4.53 3.09 17.59
CA LEU A 183 4.91 3.88 16.42
C LEU A 183 5.48 2.99 15.32
N TYR A 184 5.21 3.36 14.07
CA TYR A 184 5.93 2.81 12.92
C TYR A 184 7.06 3.75 12.53
N ILE A 185 8.26 3.20 12.35
CA ILE A 185 9.40 3.91 11.79
C ILE A 185 9.63 3.42 10.36
N VAL A 186 9.81 4.34 9.42
CA VAL A 186 10.25 3.98 8.07
C VAL A 186 11.67 3.47 8.12
N ARG A 187 11.83 2.18 7.86
CA ARG A 187 13.12 1.47 7.89
C ARG A 187 13.74 1.33 6.51
N GLY A 188 12.93 1.35 5.44
CA GLY A 188 13.45 1.15 4.10
C GLY A 188 12.38 1.09 3.01
N TYR A 189 12.85 0.80 1.80
CA TYR A 189 12.04 0.77 0.60
C TYR A 189 12.50 -0.34 -0.35
N ILE A 190 11.56 -0.79 -1.19
CA ILE A 190 11.88 -1.48 -2.43
C ILE A 190 11.54 -0.55 -3.59
N SER A 191 12.51 -0.35 -4.47
CA SER A 191 12.38 0.46 -5.68
C SER A 191 12.63 -0.36 -6.93
N GLY A 192 11.98 -0.02 -8.04
CA GLY A 192 12.21 -0.64 -9.32
C GLY A 192 11.44 0.08 -10.43
N LYS A 193 11.64 -0.34 -11.67
CA LYS A 193 10.84 0.16 -12.80
C LYS A 193 9.59 -0.70 -12.93
N ARG A 194 8.42 -0.14 -12.59
CA ARG A 194 7.15 -0.84 -12.77
C ARG A 194 6.82 -0.85 -14.26
N THR A 195 6.35 -1.99 -14.76
CA THR A 195 5.93 -2.15 -16.14
C THR A 195 4.54 -2.78 -16.17
N PHE A 196 3.64 -2.14 -16.91
CA PHE A 196 2.26 -2.56 -17.14
C PHE A 196 2.09 -2.86 -18.63
N ARG A 197 1.70 -4.08 -18.96
CA ARG A 197 1.48 -4.53 -20.35
C ARG A 197 0.05 -4.95 -20.53
N THR A 198 -0.63 -4.43 -21.55
CA THR A 198 -2.01 -4.81 -21.89
C THR A 198 -2.19 -4.95 -23.39
N SER A 199 -3.16 -5.76 -23.80
CA SER A 199 -3.49 -5.92 -25.21
C SER A 199 -4.57 -4.94 -25.62
N VAL A 200 -4.21 -4.02 -26.50
CA VAL A 200 -5.10 -2.96 -27.04
C VAL A 200 -4.57 -2.52 -28.40
N ASP A 201 -5.46 -2.01 -29.24
CA ASP A 201 -5.05 -1.30 -30.44
C ASP A 201 -4.43 0.05 -30.05
N ALA A 202 -3.13 0.17 -30.27
CA ALA A 202 -2.33 1.35 -30.01
C ALA A 202 -1.79 1.97 -31.32
N THR A 203 -2.45 1.73 -32.46
CA THR A 203 -1.98 2.14 -33.80
C THR A 203 -1.78 3.63 -33.88
N ARG A 204 -2.75 4.43 -33.43
CA ARG A 204 -2.65 5.89 -33.42
C ARG A 204 -1.52 6.41 -32.54
N LEU A 205 -1.26 5.75 -31.41
CA LEU A 205 -0.16 6.11 -30.52
C LEU A 205 1.20 5.83 -31.18
N ALA A 206 1.30 4.69 -31.90
CA ALA A 206 2.48 4.33 -32.67
C ALA A 206 2.72 5.27 -33.85
N GLU A 207 1.68 5.61 -34.63
CA GLU A 207 1.73 6.57 -35.74
C GLU A 207 2.13 7.98 -35.27
N ALA A 208 1.61 8.41 -34.12
CA ALA A 208 1.98 9.67 -33.49
C ALA A 208 3.41 9.67 -32.90
N GLY A 209 4.10 8.53 -32.87
CA GLY A 209 5.47 8.42 -32.37
C GLY A 209 5.61 8.73 -30.87
N ILE A 210 4.53 8.56 -30.08
CA ILE A 210 4.53 8.89 -28.66
C ILE A 210 5.33 7.84 -27.89
N LYS A 211 6.43 8.28 -27.27
CA LYS A 211 7.32 7.42 -26.47
C LYS A 211 7.26 7.70 -24.97
N LYS A 212 6.63 8.80 -24.56
CA LYS A 212 6.58 9.24 -23.17
C LYS A 212 5.32 10.05 -22.90
N ILE A 213 4.69 9.78 -21.75
CA ILE A 213 3.57 10.56 -21.22
C ILE A 213 3.84 10.76 -19.73
N ALA A 214 3.96 12.01 -19.29
CA ALA A 214 4.34 12.36 -17.92
C ALA A 214 5.61 11.61 -17.46
N SER A 215 5.53 10.85 -16.36
CA SER A 215 6.62 10.05 -15.79
C SER A 215 6.69 8.62 -16.36
N PHE A 216 5.98 8.31 -17.44
CA PHE A 216 5.92 6.97 -18.02
C PHE A 216 6.51 6.91 -19.42
N ASP A 217 7.34 5.91 -19.66
CA ASP A 217 7.75 5.50 -21.00
C ASP A 217 6.65 4.63 -21.62
N ILE A 218 6.38 4.88 -22.90
CA ILE A 218 5.29 4.28 -23.66
C ILE A 218 5.88 3.51 -24.85
N ASN A 219 5.51 2.24 -24.96
CA ASN A 219 5.87 1.39 -26.08
C ASN A 219 4.61 0.73 -26.65
N ALA A 220 4.21 1.17 -27.86
CA ALA A 220 3.01 0.69 -28.54
C ALA A 220 3.22 -0.59 -29.37
N GLY A 221 4.39 -1.24 -29.29
CA GLY A 221 4.62 -2.57 -29.90
C GLY A 221 4.39 -2.63 -31.43
N GLY A 222 4.53 -1.51 -32.15
CA GLY A 222 4.21 -1.41 -33.58
C GLY A 222 2.73 -1.19 -33.90
N GLY A 223 1.89 -0.93 -32.90
CA GLY A 223 0.53 -0.41 -33.02
C GLY A 223 -0.60 -1.42 -32.77
N LYS A 224 -0.41 -2.71 -33.06
CA LYS A 224 -1.60 -3.58 -33.28
C LYS A 224 -2.04 -4.47 -32.12
N THR A 225 -1.20 -4.74 -31.12
CA THR A 225 -1.52 -5.81 -30.14
C THR A 225 -1.04 -5.58 -28.72
N LEU A 226 -0.08 -4.70 -28.47
CA LEU A 226 0.55 -4.56 -27.16
C LEU A 226 0.82 -3.09 -26.85
N LEU A 227 0.29 -2.64 -25.73
CA LEU A 227 0.70 -1.41 -25.08
C LEU A 227 1.50 -1.77 -23.83
N GLU A 228 2.75 -1.30 -23.79
CA GLU A 228 3.61 -1.33 -22.62
C GLU A 228 3.78 0.08 -22.08
N ILE A 229 3.52 0.22 -20.78
CA ILE A 229 3.65 1.45 -20.01
C ILE A 229 4.63 1.14 -18.89
N SER A 230 5.70 1.91 -18.75
CA SER A 230 6.68 1.67 -17.69
C SER A 230 7.12 2.96 -17.04
N ASP A 231 7.53 2.91 -15.77
CA ASP A 231 8.10 4.10 -15.12
C ASP A 231 9.34 4.58 -15.90
N SER A 232 9.48 5.89 -16.15
CA SER A 232 10.69 6.42 -16.80
C SER A 232 11.94 6.18 -15.94
N GLU A 233 11.79 6.27 -14.62
CA GLU A 233 12.86 6.05 -13.64
C GLU A 233 12.40 5.07 -12.55
N PRO A 234 13.32 4.30 -11.93
CA PRO A 234 12.96 3.46 -10.79
C PRO A 234 12.29 4.27 -9.68
N SER A 235 11.15 3.79 -9.20
CA SER A 235 10.37 4.43 -8.13
C SER A 235 10.20 3.47 -6.95
N ALA A 236 10.10 4.02 -5.73
CA ALA A 236 9.76 3.22 -4.57
C ALA A 236 8.29 2.77 -4.67
N PHE A 237 8.05 1.47 -4.55
CA PHE A 237 6.71 0.89 -4.66
C PHE A 237 6.34 0.02 -3.44
N LEU A 238 7.31 -0.36 -2.60
CA LEU A 238 7.07 -0.94 -1.29
C LEU A 238 7.81 -0.15 -0.21
N GLN A 239 7.17 0.04 0.93
CA GLN A 239 7.75 0.61 2.14
C GLN A 239 7.91 -0.49 3.19
N ILE A 240 9.04 -0.44 3.89
CA ILE A 240 9.36 -1.33 5.01
C ILE A 240 9.30 -0.47 6.28
N LEU A 241 8.45 -0.87 7.21
CA LEU A 241 8.24 -0.20 8.48
C LEU A 241 8.64 -1.11 9.63
N GLU A 242 9.16 -0.54 10.70
CA GLU A 242 9.37 -1.23 11.97
C GLU A 242 8.39 -0.70 13.02
N LEU A 243 7.69 -1.60 13.71
CA LEU A 243 6.86 -1.28 14.86
C LEU A 243 7.73 -1.16 16.12
N GLU A 244 7.85 0.07 16.62
CA GLU A 244 8.45 0.35 17.92
C GLU A 244 7.38 0.49 18.99
N LYS A 245 7.47 -0.37 20.01
CA LYS A 245 6.58 -0.31 21.16
C LYS A 245 7.17 0.60 22.21
N TYR A 246 6.49 1.71 22.48
CA TYR A 246 6.87 2.59 23.57
C TYR A 246 5.94 2.35 24.76
N ALA A 247 6.40 1.58 25.74
CA ALA A 247 5.65 1.35 26.96
C ALA A 247 5.42 2.69 27.67
N THR A 248 4.16 3.11 27.79
CA THR A 248 3.77 4.11 28.78
C THR A 248 4.22 3.59 30.15
N PRO A 249 5.01 4.35 30.93
CA PRO A 249 5.22 3.99 32.32
C PRO A 249 3.85 3.87 32.98
N VAL A 250 3.57 2.69 33.53
CA VAL A 250 2.33 2.43 34.28
C VAL A 250 2.23 3.52 35.35
N PRO A 251 1.13 4.31 35.42
CA PRO A 251 0.93 5.22 36.52
C PRO A 251 1.06 4.42 37.82
N VAL A 252 1.90 4.88 38.74
CA VAL A 252 2.04 4.28 40.07
C VAL A 252 0.62 4.08 40.62
N ALA A 253 0.25 2.84 40.92
CA ALA A 253 -1.10 2.50 41.35
C ALA A 253 -1.50 3.39 42.53
N TYR A 254 -2.46 4.29 42.32
CA TYR A 254 -3.11 4.97 43.43
C TYR A 254 -3.85 3.91 44.27
N PRO A 255 -3.91 4.07 45.61
CA PRO A 255 -4.64 3.15 46.47
C PRO A 255 -6.07 2.98 45.96
N PRO A 256 -6.63 1.75 46.02
CA PRO A 256 -7.91 1.44 45.40
C PRO A 256 -9.00 2.36 45.93
N ALA A 257 -9.65 3.09 45.02
CA ALA A 257 -10.85 3.83 45.34
C ALA A 257 -11.97 2.84 45.77
N PRO A 258 -12.83 3.22 46.73
CA PRO A 258 -13.91 2.37 47.20
C PRO A 258 -14.84 1.96 46.04
N PRO A 259 -15.43 0.76 46.10
CA PRO A 259 -16.19 0.17 45.00
C PRO A 259 -17.40 1.04 44.67
N VAL A 260 -17.40 1.60 43.45
CA VAL A 260 -18.57 2.27 42.88
C VAL A 260 -19.45 1.18 42.26
N ALA A 261 -20.73 1.21 42.62
CA ALA A 261 -21.72 0.23 42.19
C ALA A 261 -21.76 0.07 40.65
N ASP A 262 -21.79 -1.20 40.21
CA ASP A 262 -21.93 -1.61 38.82
C ASP A 262 -23.16 -0.97 38.19
N THR A 263 -22.94 0.09 37.41
CA THR A 263 -23.91 0.53 36.42
C THR A 263 -23.55 -0.18 35.12
N THR A 264 -24.18 -1.32 34.90
CA THR A 264 -24.09 -2.10 33.67
C THR A 264 -24.53 -1.22 32.50
N LEU A 265 -23.56 -0.76 31.72
CA LEU A 265 -23.82 -0.16 30.41
C LEU A 265 -24.40 -1.26 29.50
N PRO A 266 -25.50 -1.01 28.78
CA PRO A 266 -25.98 -1.97 27.80
C PRO A 266 -24.93 -2.13 26.71
N VAL A 267 -24.49 -3.38 26.52
CA VAL A 267 -23.74 -3.81 25.33
C VAL A 267 -24.69 -3.64 24.15
N GLY A 268 -24.59 -2.47 23.51
CA GLY A 268 -25.26 -2.17 22.26
C GLY A 268 -24.65 -3.04 21.17
N ASP A 269 -25.35 -4.13 20.86
CA ASP A 269 -25.21 -4.88 19.63
C ASP A 269 -25.47 -3.93 18.45
N THR A 270 -24.40 -3.33 17.94
CA THR A 270 -24.47 -2.49 16.74
C THR A 270 -24.42 -3.42 15.55
N THR A 271 -25.61 -3.78 15.09
CA THR A 271 -25.89 -4.04 13.68
C THR A 271 -25.44 -2.82 12.87
N HIS A 272 -24.13 -2.71 12.62
CA HIS A 272 -23.59 -1.73 11.69
C HIS A 272 -24.21 -2.02 10.33
N SER A 273 -25.06 -1.10 9.85
CA SER A 273 -25.43 -1.05 8.45
C SER A 273 -24.11 -1.08 7.67
N ALA A 274 -23.90 -2.13 6.87
CA ALA A 274 -22.62 -2.44 6.22
C ALA A 274 -22.09 -1.34 5.27
N ASP A 275 -22.83 -0.24 5.15
CA ASP A 275 -22.60 0.83 4.17
C ASP A 275 -21.94 2.09 4.73
N LEU A 276 -21.92 2.30 6.06
CA LEU A 276 -21.36 3.53 6.65
C LEU A 276 -19.96 3.30 7.24
N PRO A 277 -19.03 4.27 7.08
CA PRO A 277 -17.70 4.17 7.65
C PRO A 277 -17.76 4.22 9.19
N SER A 278 -16.83 3.52 9.83
CA SER A 278 -16.74 3.46 11.29
C SER A 278 -16.23 4.78 11.88
N ILE A 279 -15.30 5.44 11.19
CA ILE A 279 -14.82 6.79 11.52
C ILE A 279 -14.17 7.47 10.30
N VAL A 280 -14.39 8.77 10.17
CA VAL A 280 -13.74 9.62 9.17
C VAL A 280 -12.83 10.64 9.87
N TYR A 281 -11.56 10.73 9.46
CA TYR A 281 -10.66 11.82 9.85
C TYR A 281 -10.59 12.85 8.73
N ILE A 282 -10.44 14.13 9.07
CA ILE A 282 -10.37 15.22 8.08
C ILE A 282 -9.04 15.94 8.19
N GLN A 283 -8.40 16.15 7.04
CA GLN A 283 -7.20 16.93 6.84
C GLN A 283 -7.50 18.09 5.89
N GLN A 284 -7.00 19.28 6.20
CA GLN A 284 -7.11 20.48 5.36
C GLN A 284 -5.76 21.17 5.20
N ASN A 285 -5.66 22.09 4.25
CA ASN A 285 -4.47 22.91 4.10
C ASN A 285 -4.37 23.96 5.22
N SER A 286 -3.17 24.23 5.73
CA SER A 286 -2.94 25.21 6.79
C SER A 286 -3.10 26.66 6.35
N ALA A 287 -3.04 26.92 5.04
CA ALA A 287 -3.35 28.23 4.47
C ALA A 287 -4.87 28.50 4.42
N ASP A 288 -5.71 27.47 4.57
CA ASP A 288 -7.15 27.62 4.50
C ASP A 288 -7.74 28.01 5.87
N ALA A 289 -8.87 28.72 5.84
CA ALA A 289 -9.61 29.00 7.06
C ALA A 289 -10.12 27.69 7.71
N LYS A 290 -10.12 27.62 9.05
CA LYS A 290 -10.64 26.46 9.81
C LYS A 290 -12.08 26.08 9.44
N SER A 291 -12.85 27.03 8.91
CA SER A 291 -14.22 26.79 8.42
C SER A 291 -14.29 25.75 7.29
N VAL A 292 -13.21 25.54 6.53
CA VAL A 292 -13.15 24.54 5.45
C VAL A 292 -13.38 23.14 6.00
N GLY A 293 -12.56 22.69 6.95
CA GLY A 293 -12.72 21.39 7.59
C GLY A 293 -13.98 21.29 8.44
N ASN A 294 -14.38 22.36 9.14
CA ASN A 294 -15.65 22.37 9.89
C ASN A 294 -16.86 22.18 8.96
N THR A 295 -16.80 22.71 7.73
CA THR A 295 -17.86 22.50 6.73
C THR A 295 -17.93 21.03 6.33
N ALA A 296 -16.79 20.39 6.05
CA ALA A 296 -16.74 18.96 5.73
C ALA A 296 -17.26 18.10 6.91
N GLN A 297 -16.84 18.40 8.14
CA GLN A 297 -17.32 17.72 9.34
C GLN A 297 -18.84 17.86 9.50
N SER A 298 -19.39 19.06 9.28
CA SER A 298 -20.83 19.33 9.38
C SER A 298 -21.63 18.58 8.31
N LEU A 299 -21.16 18.58 7.05
CA LEU A 299 -21.81 17.88 5.94
C LEU A 299 -21.90 16.37 6.17
N LEU A 300 -20.81 15.77 6.67
CA LEU A 300 -20.79 14.34 7.00
C LEU A 300 -21.62 14.03 8.25
N GLY A 301 -21.51 14.84 9.31
CA GLY A 301 -22.29 14.68 10.53
C GLY A 301 -23.79 14.76 10.30
N ALA A 302 -24.25 15.64 9.41
CA ALA A 302 -25.66 15.75 9.00
C ALA A 302 -26.21 14.47 8.33
N ARG A 303 -25.33 13.59 7.85
CA ARG A 303 -25.69 12.27 7.28
C ARG A 303 -25.51 11.12 8.28
N GLY A 304 -25.23 11.41 9.55
CA GLY A 304 -24.97 10.40 10.56
C GLY A 304 -23.61 9.72 10.42
N ILE A 305 -22.72 10.24 9.57
CA ILE A 305 -21.36 9.71 9.42
C ILE A 305 -20.53 10.17 10.62
N ARG A 306 -19.91 9.21 11.31
CA ARG A 306 -19.05 9.51 12.46
C ARG A 306 -17.75 10.14 11.99
N VAL A 307 -17.52 11.39 12.37
CA VAL A 307 -16.27 12.12 12.10
C VAL A 307 -15.49 12.29 13.40
N ALA A 308 -14.16 12.17 13.35
CA ALA A 308 -13.31 12.56 14.45
C ALA A 308 -13.52 14.04 14.80
N SER A 309 -13.37 14.42 16.08
CA SER A 309 -13.59 15.79 16.53
C SER A 309 -12.62 16.78 15.90
N ASP A 310 -11.40 16.34 15.66
CA ASP A 310 -10.29 17.20 15.26
C ASP A 310 -10.09 17.19 13.75
N VAL A 311 -10.10 18.38 13.15
CA VAL A 311 -9.62 18.61 11.78
C VAL A 311 -8.14 18.93 11.84
N GLU A 312 -7.33 18.16 11.11
CA GLU A 312 -5.90 18.45 10.99
C GLU A 312 -5.58 19.49 9.92
N SER A 313 -4.64 20.37 10.25
CA SER A 313 -4.18 21.45 9.40
C SER A 313 -2.74 21.16 8.96
N LEU A 314 -2.55 20.94 7.66
CA LEU A 314 -1.28 20.49 7.08
C LEU A 314 -0.74 21.51 6.08
N GLU A 315 0.57 21.74 6.06
CA GLU A 315 1.21 22.62 5.07
C GLU A 315 1.05 22.04 3.65
N LYS A 316 1.20 20.72 3.51
CA LYS A 316 1.11 20.01 2.24
C LYS A 316 -0.13 19.13 2.22
N THR A 317 -1.00 19.40 1.26
CA THR A 317 -2.19 18.62 0.91
C THR A 317 -2.09 18.18 -0.54
N PRO A 318 -2.82 17.14 -0.97
CA PRO A 318 -2.88 16.78 -2.38
C PRO A 318 -3.41 17.95 -3.24
N SER A 319 -3.06 17.94 -4.53
CA SER A 319 -3.53 18.93 -5.51
C SER A 319 -5.02 18.81 -5.81
N THR A 320 -5.59 17.63 -5.62
CA THR A 320 -7.02 17.34 -5.68
C THR A 320 -7.51 16.81 -4.34
N SER A 321 -8.75 17.09 -3.97
CA SER A 321 -9.33 16.55 -2.74
C SER A 321 -9.54 15.05 -2.87
N GLN A 322 -9.37 14.31 -1.78
CA GLN A 322 -9.42 12.84 -1.81
C GLN A 322 -10.15 12.29 -0.59
N VAL A 323 -10.89 11.19 -0.79
CA VAL A 323 -11.36 10.33 0.30
C VAL A 323 -10.55 9.04 0.28
N ARG A 324 -9.61 8.92 1.20
CA ARG A 324 -8.75 7.75 1.30
C ARG A 324 -9.45 6.63 2.06
N TYR A 325 -9.47 5.46 1.45
CA TYR A 325 -9.87 4.20 2.08
C TYR A 325 -8.68 3.26 2.16
N PHE A 326 -8.72 2.29 3.09
CA PHE A 326 -7.58 1.44 3.41
C PHE A 326 -7.82 -0.05 3.23
N ARG A 327 -9.05 -0.47 2.94
CA ARG A 327 -9.43 -1.86 2.64
C ARG A 327 -10.42 -1.88 1.48
N ASP A 328 -10.39 -2.93 0.65
CA ASP A 328 -11.22 -2.92 -0.57
C ASP A 328 -12.72 -2.93 -0.23
N ALA A 329 -13.08 -3.54 0.90
CA ALA A 329 -14.43 -3.51 1.46
C ALA A 329 -14.93 -2.09 1.82
N ASP A 330 -14.02 -1.14 2.09
CA ASP A 330 -14.38 0.23 2.52
C ASP A 330 -14.59 1.18 1.33
N ARG A 331 -14.42 0.71 0.09
CA ARG A 331 -14.50 1.55 -1.12
C ARG A 331 -15.87 2.19 -1.30
N SER A 332 -16.96 1.44 -1.14
CA SER A 332 -18.33 1.95 -1.27
C SER A 332 -18.59 3.09 -0.27
N ALA A 333 -18.15 2.92 0.98
CA ALA A 333 -18.25 3.96 2.00
C ALA A 333 -17.47 5.23 1.60
N ALA A 334 -16.27 5.08 1.01
CA ALA A 334 -15.49 6.21 0.51
C ALA A 334 -16.15 6.92 -0.67
N GLU A 335 -16.76 6.19 -1.60
CA GLU A 335 -17.55 6.74 -2.71
C GLU A 335 -18.75 7.53 -2.19
N GLN A 336 -19.43 7.05 -1.16
CA GLN A 336 -20.52 7.76 -0.51
C GLN A 336 -20.04 9.07 0.15
N VAL A 337 -18.93 9.02 0.92
CA VAL A 337 -18.33 10.21 1.54
C VAL A 337 -17.92 11.24 0.48
N ALA A 338 -17.26 10.81 -0.60
CA ALA A 338 -16.86 11.68 -1.70
C ALA A 338 -18.09 12.34 -2.35
N SER A 339 -19.14 11.56 -2.61
CA SER A 339 -20.41 12.07 -3.16
C SER A 339 -21.05 13.14 -2.27
N GLN A 340 -21.09 12.95 -0.95
CA GLN A 340 -21.62 13.97 -0.02
C GLN A 340 -20.83 15.27 -0.07
N LEU A 341 -19.50 15.16 -0.13
CA LEU A 341 -18.58 16.31 -0.11
C LEU A 341 -18.48 17.02 -1.46
N SER A 342 -18.83 16.36 -2.56
CA SER A 342 -18.73 16.89 -3.93
C SER A 342 -19.54 18.18 -4.17
N SER A 343 -20.59 18.39 -3.39
CA SER A 343 -21.40 19.62 -3.44
C SER A 343 -20.63 20.88 -3.02
N ARG A 344 -19.57 20.72 -2.21
CA ARG A 344 -18.80 21.84 -1.64
C ARG A 344 -17.34 21.86 -2.09
N PHE A 345 -16.75 20.69 -2.34
CA PHE A 345 -15.34 20.52 -2.65
C PHE A 345 -15.24 19.92 -4.06
N SER A 346 -14.66 20.69 -4.98
CA SER A 346 -14.48 20.25 -6.37
C SER A 346 -13.47 19.11 -6.47
N ASN A 347 -13.71 18.18 -7.39
CA ASN A 347 -12.78 17.10 -7.76
C ASN A 347 -12.36 16.24 -6.55
N ILE A 348 -13.30 15.97 -5.63
CA ILE A 348 -13.08 15.02 -4.54
C ILE A 348 -13.34 13.59 -5.02
N GLU A 349 -12.33 12.74 -4.94
CA GLU A 349 -12.40 11.37 -5.44
C GLU A 349 -12.00 10.35 -4.36
N PRO A 350 -12.62 9.15 -4.35
CA PRO A 350 -12.15 8.06 -3.51
C PRO A 350 -10.80 7.54 -4.03
N VAL A 351 -9.81 7.43 -3.15
CA VAL A 351 -8.46 6.99 -3.47
C VAL A 351 -8.05 5.88 -2.53
N ARG A 352 -7.48 4.79 -3.06
CA ARG A 352 -6.89 3.77 -2.20
C ARG A 352 -5.59 4.27 -1.60
N SER A 353 -5.45 4.15 -0.28
CA SER A 353 -4.19 4.34 0.44
C SER A 353 -3.85 3.10 1.24
N THR A 354 -2.58 2.94 1.62
CA THR A 354 -2.14 1.81 2.43
C THR A 354 -1.52 2.31 3.71
N VAL A 355 -2.10 1.85 4.81
CA VAL A 355 -1.73 2.24 6.16
C VAL A 355 -1.76 0.98 7.01
N PRO A 356 -0.63 0.58 7.64
CA PRO A 356 -0.65 -0.53 8.56
C PRO A 356 -1.58 -0.22 9.75
N GLY A 357 -2.35 -1.22 10.13
CA GLY A 357 -3.24 -1.11 11.30
C GLY A 357 -4.47 -0.22 11.11
N ALA A 358 -4.77 0.25 9.88
CA ALA A 358 -6.04 0.89 9.61
C ALA A 358 -7.21 -0.06 9.93
N LYS A 359 -8.17 0.43 10.72
CA LYS A 359 -9.33 -0.36 11.15
C LYS A 359 -10.35 -0.46 10.01
N ALA A 360 -11.16 -1.52 10.00
CA ALA A 360 -12.29 -1.63 9.08
C ALA A 360 -13.20 -0.39 9.18
N GLY A 361 -13.63 0.13 8.04
CA GLY A 361 -14.47 1.34 7.95
C GLY A 361 -13.75 2.65 8.28
N GLN A 362 -12.43 2.64 8.54
CA GLN A 362 -11.67 3.87 8.73
C GLN A 362 -11.46 4.56 7.37
N LEU A 363 -11.79 5.85 7.30
CA LEU A 363 -11.53 6.69 6.12
C LEU A 363 -10.79 7.98 6.51
N GLU A 364 -10.12 8.59 5.53
CA GLU A 364 -9.53 9.93 5.68
C GLU A 364 -9.95 10.85 4.53
N VAL A 365 -10.35 12.07 4.85
CA VAL A 365 -10.71 13.11 3.88
C VAL A 365 -9.57 14.12 3.82
N TRP A 366 -8.82 14.08 2.72
CA TRP A 366 -7.73 15.01 2.45
C TRP A 366 -8.22 16.10 1.52
N LEU A 367 -8.55 17.26 2.08
CA LEU A 367 -8.98 18.42 1.30
C LEU A 367 -7.76 19.08 0.64
N SER A 368 -7.84 19.28 -0.67
CA SER A 368 -6.88 20.15 -1.38
C SER A 368 -7.01 21.59 -0.90
N LYS A 369 -5.98 22.40 -1.17
CA LYS A 369 -6.03 23.84 -0.87
C LYS A 369 -7.22 24.48 -1.58
N GLN A 370 -8.06 25.20 -0.84
CA GLN A 370 -9.22 25.87 -1.40
C GLN A 370 -8.82 27.20 -2.08
N PRO A 371 -9.52 27.59 -3.16
CA PRO A 371 -9.24 28.82 -3.89
C PRO A 371 -9.47 30.10 -3.09
#